data_AF-Q0AGE9-F1
#
_entry.id   AF-Q0AGE9-F1
#
_cell.length_a   1.000
_cell.length_b   1.000
_cell.length_c   1.000
_cell.angle_alpha   90.00
_cell.angle_beta   90.00
_cell.angle_gamma   90.00
#
_symmetry.space_group_name_H-M   'P 1'
#
loop_
_entity.id
_entity.type
_entity.pdbx_description
1 polymer ?
#
loop_
_entity_poly.entity_id
_entity_poly.type
_entity_poly.pdbx_seq_one_letter_code
_entity_poly.pdbx_strand_id
1 'polypeptide(L)'
;MNKIIDLEKLFHRSKERIKDLGEVFTPESSVTDMLNLLTKGKRGLWSDEAIAFFEPCSGHGNIVLPIYKRRLEGIYKKAVAQGLSKTNDAPYYAVANTLNTLWVIDIDPKNVENCRSRVLLATLDFLKTKLEIKSDAILFSKKRDFFAHILSAIKWHIDENETLSALSNPENAKASANLTKAGAKWFSQNGHQPMDFDLSWVNFYESRKALNTVQLEYQRSLRFIDAILSGKLIGFEDYEFAKAVIEITKPQDTARKPARIAQSVGA
;
A
#
# COMPACT_ATOMS: atom_id res chain seq x y z
N MET A 1 25.61 6.28 -1.26
CA MET A 1 25.24 5.69 0.03
C MET A 1 23.74 5.58 0.06
N ASN A 2 23.19 4.37 -0.15
CA ASN A 2 21.75 4.15 0.00
C ASN A 2 21.39 4.44 1.47
N LYS A 3 20.50 5.40 1.71
CA LYS A 3 19.82 5.50 3.00
C LYS A 3 18.98 4.23 3.12
N ILE A 4 19.48 3.23 3.83
CA ILE A 4 18.65 2.13 4.29
C ILE A 4 17.69 2.76 5.29
N ILE A 5 16.44 2.97 4.87
CA ILE A 5 15.37 3.40 5.77
C ILE A 5 15.08 2.22 6.68
N ASP A 6 15.44 2.37 7.96
CA ASP A 6 15.09 1.42 9.01
C ASP A 6 13.58 1.57 9.29
N LEU A 7 12.78 0.80 8.56
CA LEU A 7 11.32 0.83 8.65
C LEU A 7 10.85 0.48 10.07
N GLU A 8 11.55 -0.41 10.78
CA GLU A 8 11.24 -0.76 12.18
C GLU A 8 11.33 0.47 13.10
N LYS A 9 12.34 1.33 12.91
CA LYS A 9 12.44 2.60 13.65
C LYS A 9 11.39 3.63 13.24
N LEU A 10 10.92 3.59 12.00
CA LEU A 10 9.86 4.49 11.52
C LEU A 10 8.50 4.19 12.18
N PHE A 11 8.30 2.95 12.64
CA PHE A 11 7.02 2.48 13.17
C PHE A 11 7.06 2.18 14.67
N HIS A 12 8.11 2.60 15.40
CA HIS A 12 8.17 2.50 16.86
C HIS A 12 6.92 3.12 17.51
N ARG A 13 6.29 2.39 18.42
CA ARG A 13 5.06 2.80 19.11
C ARG A 13 5.36 3.15 20.56
N SER A 14 4.72 4.20 21.08
CA SER A 14 4.88 4.58 22.48
C SER A 14 4.24 3.54 23.40
N LYS A 15 4.71 3.46 24.66
CA LYS A 15 4.16 2.52 25.65
C LYS A 15 2.69 2.80 25.94
N GLU A 16 2.30 4.07 25.91
CA GLU A 16 0.93 4.54 26.08
C GLU A 16 0.04 3.99 24.97
N ARG A 17 0.48 4.13 23.72
CA ARG A 17 -0.26 3.60 22.55
C ARG A 17 -0.42 2.08 22.61
N ILE A 18 0.65 1.35 22.96
CA ILE A 18 0.59 -0.11 23.11
C ILE A 18 -0.46 -0.50 24.15
N LYS A 19 -0.49 0.19 25.29
CA LYS A 19 -1.46 -0.05 26.36
C LYS A 19 -2.89 0.30 25.95
N ASP A 20 -3.08 1.44 25.29
CA ASP A 20 -4.41 1.99 25.00
C ASP A 20 -5.09 1.28 23.82
N LEU A 21 -4.31 0.83 22.83
CA LEU A 21 -4.81 0.14 21.64
C LEU A 21 -4.66 -1.38 21.70
N GLY A 22 -3.95 -1.91 22.71
CA GLY A 22 -3.62 -3.33 22.78
C GLY A 22 -2.73 -3.78 21.61
N GLU A 23 -1.82 -2.91 21.17
CA GLU A 23 -1.04 -3.13 19.96
C GLU A 23 -0.08 -4.32 20.12
N VAL A 24 -0.14 -5.27 19.19
CA VAL A 24 0.67 -6.49 19.19
C VAL A 24 1.68 -6.44 18.05
N PHE A 25 2.93 -6.77 18.36
CA PHE A 25 3.96 -6.95 17.34
C PHE A 25 4.11 -8.43 17.02
N THR A 26 3.62 -8.84 15.85
CA THR A 26 3.82 -10.19 15.34
C THR A 26 5.23 -10.31 14.72
N PRO A 27 6.11 -11.19 15.24
CA PRO A 27 7.45 -11.38 14.67
C PRO A 27 7.39 -11.89 13.22
N GLU A 28 8.33 -11.46 12.39
CA GLU A 28 8.38 -11.86 10.96
C GLU A 28 8.52 -13.37 10.75
N SER A 29 9.23 -14.06 11.65
CA SER A 29 9.36 -15.53 11.65
C SER A 29 8.00 -16.20 11.84
N SER A 30 7.21 -15.73 12.82
CA SER A 30 5.85 -16.22 13.07
C SER A 30 4.93 -15.98 11.87
N VAL A 31 5.00 -14.80 11.24
CA VAL A 31 4.24 -14.53 10.01
C VAL A 31 4.63 -15.50 8.90
N THR A 32 5.93 -15.74 8.73
CA THR A 32 6.43 -16.68 7.72
C THR A 32 5.89 -18.09 7.94
N ASP A 33 5.92 -18.57 9.18
CA ASP A 33 5.41 -19.89 9.54
C ASP A 33 3.90 -20.00 9.28
N MET A 34 3.11 -19.01 9.70
CA MET A 34 1.66 -18.95 9.43
C MET A 34 1.37 -19.06 7.94
N LEU A 35 2.04 -18.24 7.12
CA LEU A 35 1.80 -18.24 5.67
C LEU A 35 2.30 -19.54 5.00
N ASN A 36 3.30 -20.21 5.57
CA ASN A 36 3.76 -21.51 5.07
C ASN A 36 2.72 -22.61 5.30
N LEU A 37 1.93 -22.53 6.38
CA LEU A 37 0.81 -23.47 6.60
C LEU A 37 -0.22 -23.40 5.47
N LEU A 38 -0.51 -22.21 4.94
CA LEU A 38 -1.45 -22.02 3.84
C LEU A 38 -1.01 -22.70 2.53
N THR A 39 0.29 -22.91 2.35
CA THR A 39 0.86 -23.51 1.13
C THR A 39 0.83 -25.04 1.13
N LYS A 40 0.61 -25.67 2.28
CA LYS A 40 0.56 -27.12 2.40
C LYS A 40 -0.65 -27.66 1.61
N GLY A 41 -0.37 -28.34 0.50
CA GLY A 41 -1.40 -28.95 -0.35
C GLY A 41 -2.12 -28.03 -1.33
N LYS A 42 -1.79 -26.72 -1.38
CA LYS A 42 -2.43 -25.75 -2.28
C LYS A 42 -1.45 -25.23 -3.33
N ARG A 43 -1.34 -25.93 -4.46
CA ARG A 43 -0.57 -25.44 -5.62
C ARG A 43 -1.22 -24.17 -6.16
N GLY A 44 -0.40 -23.16 -6.45
CA GLY A 44 -0.85 -21.94 -7.14
C GLY A 44 -1.60 -20.92 -6.28
N LEU A 45 -1.73 -21.12 -4.96
CA LEU A 45 -2.42 -20.19 -4.05
C LEU A 45 -2.01 -18.71 -4.27
N TRP A 46 -0.71 -18.46 -4.39
CA TRP A 46 -0.17 -17.11 -4.55
C TRP A 46 -0.32 -16.54 -5.96
N SER A 47 -0.64 -17.36 -6.96
CA SER A 47 -0.80 -16.95 -8.36
C SER A 47 -2.25 -17.00 -8.85
N ASP A 48 -3.18 -17.40 -7.98
CA ASP A 48 -4.60 -17.50 -8.29
C ASP A 48 -5.29 -16.15 -8.07
N GLU A 49 -5.82 -15.60 -9.16
CA GLU A 49 -6.45 -14.29 -9.22
C GLU A 49 -7.93 -14.36 -8.83
N ALA A 50 -8.51 -15.56 -8.73
CA ALA A 50 -9.85 -15.77 -8.18
C ALA A 50 -9.86 -15.75 -6.64
N ILE A 51 -8.68 -15.84 -6.00
CA ILE A 51 -8.55 -15.85 -4.55
C ILE A 51 -8.27 -14.44 -4.04
N ALA A 52 -9.22 -13.90 -3.27
CA ALA A 52 -9.02 -12.70 -2.46
C ALA A 52 -8.36 -13.04 -1.11
N PHE A 53 -7.45 -12.18 -0.67
CA PHE A 53 -6.88 -12.19 0.67
C PHE A 53 -7.44 -11.03 1.47
N PHE A 54 -7.86 -11.29 2.70
CA PHE A 54 -8.41 -10.28 3.59
C PHE A 54 -7.68 -10.29 4.93
N GLU A 55 -7.17 -9.12 5.34
CA GLU A 55 -6.57 -8.92 6.65
C GLU A 55 -7.41 -7.92 7.48
N PRO A 56 -8.13 -8.38 8.52
CA PRO A 56 -9.08 -7.56 9.27
C PRO A 56 -8.45 -6.65 10.32
N CYS A 57 -7.22 -6.90 10.75
CA CYS A 57 -6.57 -6.13 11.83
C CYS A 57 -5.10 -5.91 11.45
N SER A 58 -4.90 -5.16 10.38
CA SER A 58 -3.63 -5.18 9.66
C SER A 58 -2.42 -4.63 10.44
N GLY A 59 -2.67 -3.85 11.49
CA GLY A 59 -1.65 -3.06 12.16
C GLY A 59 -0.91 -2.21 11.13
N HIS A 60 0.42 -2.15 11.26
CA HIS A 60 1.26 -1.52 10.24
C HIS A 60 1.62 -2.47 9.08
N GLY A 61 0.82 -3.51 8.81
CA GLY A 61 0.96 -4.38 7.63
C GLY A 61 1.98 -5.51 7.78
N ASN A 62 2.23 -6.04 8.98
CA ASN A 62 3.20 -7.13 9.18
C ASN A 62 2.80 -8.45 8.52
N ILE A 63 1.50 -8.75 8.45
CA ILE A 63 0.97 -9.93 7.74
C ILE A 63 0.67 -9.59 6.28
N VAL A 64 0.14 -8.40 6.02
CA VAL A 64 -0.21 -7.89 4.69
C VAL A 64 1.00 -7.91 3.75
N LEU A 65 2.16 -7.40 4.21
CA LEU A 65 3.32 -7.22 3.36
C LEU A 65 3.90 -8.56 2.85
N PRO A 66 4.10 -9.60 3.67
CA PRO A 66 4.47 -10.93 3.19
C PRO A 66 3.44 -11.58 2.27
N ILE A 67 2.13 -11.42 2.52
CA ILE A 67 1.07 -11.88 1.60
C ILE A 67 1.24 -11.19 0.24
N TYR A 68 1.32 -9.86 0.25
CA TYR A 68 1.47 -9.04 -0.95
C TYR A 68 2.69 -9.44 -1.78
N LYS A 69 3.87 -9.57 -1.15
CA LYS A 69 5.11 -9.97 -1.82
C LYS A 69 5.03 -11.38 -2.41
N ARG A 70 4.45 -12.35 -1.70
CA ARG A 70 4.28 -13.72 -2.21
C ARG A 70 3.34 -13.75 -3.41
N ARG A 71 2.25 -12.97 -3.37
CA ARG A 71 1.31 -12.83 -4.50
C ARG A 71 1.94 -12.16 -5.71
N LEU A 72 2.67 -11.05 -5.52
CA LEU A 72 3.41 -10.39 -6.60
C LEU A 72 4.31 -11.36 -7.36
N GLU A 73 5.13 -12.14 -6.65
CA GLU A 73 6.02 -13.12 -7.28
C GLU A 73 5.27 -14.29 -7.91
N GLY A 74 4.19 -14.77 -7.28
CA GLY A 74 3.35 -15.84 -7.82
C GLY A 74 2.69 -15.45 -9.14
N ILE A 75 1.97 -14.33 -9.15
CA ILE A 75 1.28 -13.81 -10.33
C ILE A 75 2.28 -13.41 -11.42
N TYR A 76 3.41 -12.81 -11.06
CA TYR A 76 4.47 -12.47 -12.03
C TYR A 76 4.99 -13.70 -12.76
N LYS A 77 5.34 -14.77 -12.03
CA LYS A 77 5.83 -16.02 -12.64
C LYS A 77 4.78 -16.65 -13.59
N LYS A 78 3.51 -16.63 -13.19
CA LYS A 78 2.39 -17.08 -14.03
C LYS A 78 2.28 -16.23 -15.31
N ALA A 79 2.29 -14.91 -15.19
CA ALA A 79 2.22 -13.99 -16.32
C ALA A 79 3.39 -14.15 -17.29
N VAL A 80 4.62 -14.33 -16.78
CA VAL A 80 5.80 -14.63 -17.60
C VAL A 80 5.62 -15.95 -18.37
N ALA A 81 5.15 -17.00 -17.70
CA ALA A 81 4.90 -18.29 -18.33
C ALA A 81 3.82 -18.23 -19.42
N GLN A 82 2.86 -17.29 -19.30
CA GLN A 82 1.81 -17.01 -20.28
C GLN A 82 2.27 -16.09 -21.43
N GLY A 83 3.54 -15.63 -21.44
CA GLY A 83 4.12 -14.88 -22.55
C GLY A 83 4.08 -13.36 -22.41
N LEU A 84 3.60 -12.81 -21.29
CA LEU A 84 3.61 -11.35 -21.02
C LEU A 84 5.02 -10.78 -20.80
N SER A 85 6.05 -11.62 -20.72
CA SER A 85 7.45 -11.18 -20.64
C SER A 85 7.93 -10.49 -21.92
N LYS A 86 7.30 -10.73 -23.08
CA LYS A 86 7.69 -10.13 -24.36
C LYS A 86 7.44 -8.61 -24.43
N THR A 87 6.54 -8.09 -23.59
CA THR A 87 6.10 -6.69 -23.64
C THR A 87 6.46 -5.88 -22.40
N ASN A 88 7.24 -6.45 -21.46
CA ASN A 88 7.48 -5.88 -20.13
C ASN A 88 6.19 -5.61 -19.32
N ASP A 89 5.06 -6.22 -19.69
CA ASP A 89 3.78 -6.01 -18.98
C ASP A 89 3.60 -6.93 -17.78
N ALA A 90 4.33 -8.06 -17.71
CA ALA A 90 4.20 -9.02 -16.61
C ALA A 90 4.35 -8.41 -15.20
N PRO A 91 5.30 -7.48 -14.93
CA PRO A 91 5.38 -6.81 -13.63
C PRO A 91 4.16 -5.94 -13.31
N TYR A 92 3.65 -5.19 -14.29
CA TYR A 92 2.46 -4.34 -14.10
C TYR A 92 1.21 -5.18 -13.88
N TYR A 93 1.07 -6.28 -14.63
CA TYR A 93 0.01 -7.27 -14.46
C TYR A 93 -0.01 -7.86 -13.05
N ALA A 94 1.18 -8.22 -12.53
CA ALA A 94 1.31 -8.76 -11.18
C ALA A 94 0.86 -7.77 -10.11
N VAL A 95 1.29 -6.51 -10.22
CA VAL A 95 0.88 -5.44 -9.28
C VAL A 95 -0.63 -5.21 -9.33
N ALA A 96 -1.20 -5.02 -10.52
CA ALA A 96 -2.62 -4.73 -10.69
C ALA A 96 -3.49 -5.85 -10.08
N ASN A 97 -3.21 -7.11 -10.42
CA ASN A 97 -4.00 -8.24 -9.93
C ASN A 97 -3.76 -8.52 -8.44
N THR A 98 -2.54 -8.28 -7.93
CA THR A 98 -2.28 -8.46 -6.49
C THR A 98 -3.09 -7.44 -5.68
N LEU A 99 -3.11 -6.16 -6.08
CA LEU A 99 -3.90 -5.13 -5.40
C LEU A 99 -5.39 -5.33 -5.56
N ASN A 100 -5.86 -5.79 -6.72
CA ASN A 100 -7.29 -6.05 -6.96
C ASN A 100 -7.86 -7.19 -6.10
N THR A 101 -7.00 -8.02 -5.51
CA THR A 101 -7.37 -9.22 -4.73
C THR A 101 -6.85 -9.17 -3.30
N LEU A 102 -6.43 -7.99 -2.82
CA LEU A 102 -5.96 -7.77 -1.47
C LEU A 102 -6.87 -6.76 -0.79
N TRP A 103 -7.45 -7.15 0.33
CA TRP A 103 -8.34 -6.35 1.15
C TRP A 103 -7.80 -6.26 2.57
N VAL A 104 -7.81 -5.06 3.12
CA VAL A 104 -7.13 -4.78 4.39
C VAL A 104 -7.91 -3.72 5.14
N ILE A 105 -8.19 -3.96 6.41
CA ILE A 105 -8.72 -2.93 7.29
C ILE A 105 -7.94 -2.87 8.59
N ASP A 106 -8.02 -1.72 9.24
CA ASP A 106 -7.63 -1.52 10.63
C ASP A 106 -8.45 -0.37 11.21
N ILE A 107 -8.71 -0.41 12.52
CA ILE A 107 -9.48 0.63 13.20
C ILE A 107 -8.64 1.89 13.48
N ASP A 108 -7.30 1.77 13.50
CA ASP A 108 -6.40 2.90 13.69
C ASP A 108 -5.98 3.49 12.33
N PRO A 109 -6.33 4.75 12.02
CA PRO A 109 -5.92 5.40 10.78
C PRO A 109 -4.40 5.44 10.58
N LYS A 110 -3.61 5.48 11.67
CA LYS A 110 -2.15 5.47 11.54
C LYS A 110 -1.60 4.11 11.12
N ASN A 111 -2.27 3.03 11.52
CA ASN A 111 -1.95 1.69 11.05
C ASN A 111 -2.24 1.55 9.56
N VAL A 112 -3.44 1.97 9.14
CA VAL A 112 -3.84 2.03 7.73
C VAL A 112 -2.83 2.81 6.89
N GLU A 113 -2.45 4.01 7.33
CA GLU A 113 -1.48 4.85 6.62
C GLU A 113 -0.11 4.15 6.47
N ASN A 114 0.42 3.55 7.54
CA ASN A 114 1.69 2.84 7.49
C ASN A 114 1.63 1.60 6.60
N CYS A 115 0.49 0.88 6.62
CA CYS A 115 0.22 -0.26 5.78
C CYS A 115 0.22 0.16 4.29
N ARG A 116 -0.51 1.24 3.95
CA ARG A 116 -0.52 1.85 2.60
C ARG A 116 0.89 2.21 2.14
N SER A 117 1.69 2.87 2.98
CA SER A 117 3.09 3.23 2.67
C SER A 117 3.94 2.00 2.35
N ARG A 118 3.85 0.95 3.17
CA ARG A 118 4.66 -0.27 2.99
C ARG A 118 4.26 -1.06 1.76
N VAL A 119 2.96 -1.13 1.44
CA VAL A 119 2.46 -1.77 0.21
C VAL A 119 2.91 -0.98 -1.03
N LEU A 120 2.83 0.36 -1.00
CA LEU A 120 3.32 1.19 -2.09
C LEU A 120 4.84 1.04 -2.29
N LEU A 121 5.62 1.10 -1.21
CA LEU A 121 7.08 0.91 -1.27
C LEU A 121 7.43 -0.44 -1.89
N ALA A 122 6.79 -1.52 -1.43
CA ALA A 122 7.01 -2.85 -2.01
C ALA A 122 6.61 -2.94 -3.50
N THR A 123 5.57 -2.20 -3.89
CA THR A 123 5.15 -2.08 -5.30
C THR A 123 6.23 -1.39 -6.13
N LEU A 124 6.75 -0.26 -5.67
CA LEU A 124 7.79 0.50 -6.36
C LEU A 124 9.08 -0.32 -6.45
N ASP A 125 9.52 -0.96 -5.37
CA ASP A 125 10.73 -1.79 -5.36
C ASP A 125 10.60 -3.00 -6.29
N PHE A 126 9.44 -3.65 -6.29
CA PHE A 126 9.16 -4.75 -7.21
C PHE A 126 9.23 -4.30 -8.67
N LEU A 127 8.55 -3.20 -9.03
CA LEU A 127 8.55 -2.68 -10.40
C LEU A 127 9.96 -2.21 -10.83
N LYS A 128 10.67 -1.46 -9.99
CA LYS A 128 12.06 -1.03 -10.25
C LYS A 128 12.97 -2.23 -10.50
N THR A 129 12.84 -3.28 -9.69
CA THR A 129 13.66 -4.49 -9.82
C THR A 129 13.35 -5.26 -11.10
N LYS A 130 12.08 -5.55 -11.38
CA LYS A 130 11.71 -6.38 -12.55
C LYS A 130 11.84 -5.65 -13.88
N LEU A 131 11.78 -4.33 -13.89
CA LEU A 131 11.88 -3.49 -15.10
C LEU A 131 13.24 -2.81 -15.25
N GLU A 132 14.17 -3.05 -14.32
CA GLU A 132 15.50 -2.43 -14.28
C GLU A 132 15.46 -0.87 -14.30
N ILE A 133 14.45 -0.29 -13.63
CA ILE A 133 14.25 1.16 -13.53
C ILE A 133 14.89 1.68 -12.25
N LYS A 134 15.72 2.72 -12.37
CA LYS A 134 16.55 3.24 -11.26
C LYS A 134 15.89 4.31 -10.39
N SER A 135 14.79 4.93 -10.83
CA SER A 135 14.15 6.01 -10.08
C SER A 135 12.62 5.98 -10.20
N ASP A 136 11.97 6.44 -9.14
CA ASP A 136 10.51 6.55 -9.08
C ASP A 136 10.02 7.55 -10.15
N ALA A 137 10.75 8.66 -10.35
CA ALA A 137 10.43 9.65 -11.38
C ALA A 137 10.24 9.04 -12.78
N ILE A 138 11.09 8.08 -13.16
CA ILE A 138 10.98 7.38 -14.45
C ILE A 138 9.74 6.48 -14.48
N LEU A 139 9.47 5.74 -13.40
CA LEU A 139 8.29 4.88 -13.29
C LEU A 139 7.00 5.70 -13.49
N PHE A 140 6.83 6.76 -12.69
CA PHE A 140 5.65 7.61 -12.73
C PHE A 140 5.50 8.32 -14.08
N SER A 141 6.59 8.80 -14.69
CA SER A 141 6.54 9.47 -16.00
C SER A 141 6.15 8.52 -17.14
N LYS A 142 6.59 7.26 -17.10
CA LYS A 142 6.30 6.27 -18.16
C LYS A 142 4.88 5.71 -18.10
N LYS A 143 4.31 5.60 -16.91
CA LYS A 143 3.03 4.89 -16.66
C LYS A 143 2.13 5.67 -15.70
N ARG A 144 1.98 6.97 -15.97
CA ARG A 144 1.23 7.92 -15.12
C ARG A 144 -0.16 7.42 -14.75
N ASP A 145 -0.97 7.02 -15.73
CA ASP A 145 -2.34 6.53 -15.50
C ASP A 145 -2.39 5.26 -14.65
N PHE A 146 -1.49 4.32 -14.93
CA PHE A 146 -1.36 3.10 -14.13
C PHE A 146 -1.10 3.45 -12.66
N PHE A 147 -0.14 4.34 -12.38
CA PHE A 147 0.15 4.73 -11.00
C PHE A 147 -0.99 5.49 -10.32
N ALA A 148 -1.81 6.24 -11.07
CA ALA A 148 -3.01 6.83 -10.48
C ALA A 148 -4.02 5.77 -10.05
N HIS A 149 -4.20 4.70 -10.84
CA HIS A 149 -5.01 3.56 -10.41
C HIS A 149 -4.38 2.81 -9.24
N ILE A 150 -3.05 2.66 -9.18
CA ILE A 150 -2.38 2.03 -8.03
C ILE A 150 -2.62 2.81 -6.75
N LEU A 151 -2.43 4.13 -6.76
CA LEU A 151 -2.66 4.96 -5.58
C LEU A 151 -4.13 4.91 -5.13
N SER A 152 -5.05 4.97 -6.10
CA SER A 152 -6.49 4.87 -5.82
C SER A 152 -6.86 3.50 -5.25
N ALA A 153 -6.34 2.42 -5.82
CA ALA A 153 -6.57 1.05 -5.34
C ALA A 153 -6.02 0.82 -3.93
N ILE A 154 -4.82 1.34 -3.62
CA ILE A 154 -4.24 1.26 -2.29
C ILE A 154 -5.13 1.99 -1.27
N LYS A 155 -5.67 3.16 -1.61
CA LYS A 155 -6.59 3.88 -0.74
C LYS A 155 -7.93 3.15 -0.58
N TRP A 156 -8.44 2.56 -1.65
CA TRP A 156 -9.74 1.86 -1.66
C TRP A 156 -9.72 0.54 -0.91
N HIS A 157 -8.70 -0.30 -1.12
CA HIS A 157 -8.66 -1.65 -0.56
C HIS A 157 -7.98 -1.76 0.80
N ILE A 158 -7.21 -0.75 1.22
CA ILE A 158 -6.58 -0.67 2.53
C ILE A 158 -7.21 0.51 3.24
N ASP A 159 -8.19 0.28 4.12
CA ASP A 159 -9.02 1.36 4.65
C ASP A 159 -9.23 1.30 6.17
N GLU A 160 -9.63 2.45 6.73
CA GLU A 160 -9.99 2.55 8.14
C GLU A 160 -11.39 1.96 8.36
N ASN A 161 -11.46 0.84 9.07
CA ASN A 161 -12.74 0.20 9.38
C ASN A 161 -12.63 -0.68 10.63
N GLU A 162 -13.77 -0.96 11.24
CA GLU A 162 -13.87 -1.89 12.35
C GLU A 162 -14.40 -3.25 11.91
N THR A 163 -13.65 -4.31 12.19
CA THR A 163 -13.86 -5.67 11.69
C THR A 163 -15.24 -6.26 11.94
N LEU A 164 -15.75 -6.19 13.17
CA LEU A 164 -16.94 -6.94 13.54
C LEU A 164 -18.17 -6.40 12.81
N SER A 165 -18.30 -5.08 12.72
CA SER A 165 -19.36 -4.45 11.94
C SER A 165 -19.10 -4.54 10.44
N ALA A 166 -17.86 -4.40 9.97
CA ALA A 166 -17.53 -4.46 8.55
C ALA A 166 -17.85 -5.83 7.90
N LEU A 167 -17.79 -6.91 8.67
CA LEU A 167 -18.16 -8.27 8.23
C LEU A 167 -19.61 -8.66 8.55
N SER A 168 -20.40 -7.72 9.06
CA SER A 168 -21.79 -7.91 9.45
C SER A 168 -22.76 -7.40 8.38
N ASN A 169 -24.04 -7.68 8.58
CA ASN A 169 -25.12 -7.13 7.76
C ASN A 169 -25.78 -5.92 8.48
N PRO A 170 -26.58 -5.10 7.79
CA PRO A 170 -27.19 -3.93 8.42
C PRO A 170 -28.06 -4.21 9.65
N GLU A 171 -28.62 -5.41 9.78
CA GLU A 171 -29.50 -5.79 10.89
C GLU A 171 -28.69 -6.06 12.18
N ASN A 172 -27.49 -6.63 12.06
CA ASN A 172 -26.67 -7.02 13.20
C ASN A 172 -25.40 -6.18 13.40
N ALA A 173 -25.02 -5.31 12.46
CA ALA A 173 -23.75 -4.56 12.51
C ALA A 173 -23.54 -3.77 13.82
N LYS A 174 -24.58 -3.11 14.34
CA LYS A 174 -24.49 -2.38 15.62
C LYS A 174 -24.26 -3.33 16.80
N ALA A 175 -24.93 -4.48 16.81
CA ALA A 175 -24.76 -5.47 17.85
C ALA A 175 -23.33 -6.09 17.80
N SER A 176 -22.84 -6.37 16.60
CA SER A 176 -21.47 -6.86 16.38
C SER A 176 -20.41 -5.86 16.84
N ALA A 177 -20.53 -4.58 16.46
CA ALA A 177 -19.63 -3.52 16.92
C ALA A 177 -19.62 -3.41 18.46
N ASN A 178 -20.78 -3.57 19.10
CA ASN A 178 -20.93 -3.46 20.56
C ASN A 178 -20.30 -4.61 21.36
N LEU A 179 -19.79 -5.66 20.69
CA LEU A 179 -19.02 -6.71 21.36
C LEU A 179 -17.68 -6.18 21.91
N THR A 180 -17.20 -5.04 21.42
CA THR A 180 -16.01 -4.37 21.95
C THR A 180 -16.28 -2.88 22.20
N LYS A 181 -15.56 -2.29 23.17
CA LYS A 181 -15.66 -0.84 23.44
C LYS A 181 -15.14 0.00 22.28
N ALA A 182 -14.06 -0.45 21.64
CA ALA A 182 -13.47 0.22 20.48
C ALA A 182 -14.42 0.21 19.29
N GLY A 183 -15.05 -0.94 18.99
CA GLY A 183 -16.02 -1.05 17.92
C GLY A 183 -17.31 -0.27 18.18
N ALA A 184 -17.85 -0.30 19.40
CA ALA A 184 -18.99 0.54 19.77
C ALA A 184 -18.71 2.04 19.51
N LYS A 185 -17.51 2.50 19.88
CA LYS A 185 -17.08 3.89 19.66
C LYS A 185 -16.95 4.20 18.17
N TRP A 186 -16.23 3.37 17.41
CA TRP A 186 -16.03 3.58 15.98
C TRP A 186 -17.36 3.58 15.22
N PHE A 187 -18.23 2.62 15.49
CA PHE A 187 -19.56 2.53 14.87
C PHE A 187 -20.43 3.75 15.18
N SER A 188 -20.35 4.29 16.39
CA SER A 188 -21.09 5.52 16.74
C SER A 188 -20.66 6.75 15.95
N GLN A 189 -19.40 6.78 15.47
CA GLN A 189 -18.82 7.90 14.73
C GLN A 189 -18.98 7.75 13.23
N ASN A 190 -18.85 6.52 12.71
CA ASN A 190 -18.73 6.24 11.27
C ASN A 190 -19.94 5.47 10.69
N GLY A 191 -20.81 4.94 11.55
CA GLY A 191 -21.92 4.08 11.14
C GLY A 191 -21.45 2.70 10.67
N HIS A 192 -22.31 2.00 9.94
CA HIS A 192 -21.98 0.71 9.33
C HIS A 192 -21.33 0.91 7.96
N GLN A 193 -20.09 0.45 7.80
CA GLN A 193 -19.36 0.44 6.53
C GLN A 193 -19.04 -1.02 6.16
N PRO A 194 -19.97 -1.73 5.50
CA PRO A 194 -19.77 -3.13 5.16
C PRO A 194 -18.65 -3.30 4.13
N MET A 195 -17.87 -4.38 4.27
CA MET A 195 -16.93 -4.79 3.24
C MET A 195 -17.66 -5.40 2.04
N ASP A 196 -17.36 -4.89 0.85
CA ASP A 196 -17.82 -5.45 -0.42
C ASP A 196 -16.60 -5.90 -1.23
N PHE A 197 -16.31 -7.20 -1.17
CA PHE A 197 -15.16 -7.79 -1.86
C PHE A 197 -15.32 -7.82 -3.39
N ASP A 198 -16.54 -7.62 -3.90
CA ASP A 198 -16.82 -7.53 -5.32
C ASP A 198 -16.71 -6.10 -5.83
N LEU A 199 -16.85 -5.09 -4.96
CA LEU A 199 -16.67 -3.68 -5.32
C LEU A 199 -15.21 -3.24 -5.20
N SER A 200 -14.31 -3.89 -5.95
CA SER A 200 -12.92 -3.46 -6.05
C SER A 200 -12.82 -2.06 -6.67
N TRP A 201 -11.68 -1.37 -6.49
CA TRP A 201 -11.42 -0.09 -7.13
C TRP A 201 -11.64 -0.14 -8.65
N VAL A 202 -11.22 -1.23 -9.30
CA VAL A 202 -11.39 -1.41 -10.74
C VAL A 202 -12.87 -1.53 -11.10
N ASN A 203 -13.61 -2.38 -10.37
CA ASN A 203 -15.04 -2.57 -10.60
C ASN A 203 -15.83 -1.28 -10.36
N PHE A 204 -15.50 -0.57 -9.27
CA PHE A 204 -16.05 0.76 -8.99
C PHE A 204 -15.73 1.74 -10.12
N TYR A 205 -14.46 1.88 -10.50
CA TYR A 205 -14.03 2.83 -11.54
C TYR A 205 -14.73 2.58 -12.88
N GLU A 206 -14.78 1.33 -13.34
CA GLU A 206 -15.44 0.97 -14.60
C GLU A 206 -16.96 1.17 -14.54
N SER A 207 -17.62 0.82 -13.42
CA SER A 207 -19.06 1.04 -13.25
C SER A 207 -19.44 2.53 -13.37
N ARG A 208 -18.57 3.42 -12.88
CA ARG A 208 -18.82 4.86 -12.90
C ARG A 208 -18.40 5.53 -14.20
N LYS A 209 -17.41 4.98 -14.89
CA LYS A 209 -17.02 5.39 -16.24
C LYS A 209 -18.15 5.12 -17.23
N ALA A 210 -18.89 4.02 -17.08
CA ALA A 210 -20.10 3.75 -17.86
C ALA A 210 -21.19 4.83 -17.67
N LEU A 211 -21.15 5.56 -16.56
CA LEU A 211 -22.05 6.68 -16.24
C LEU A 211 -21.48 8.06 -16.63
N ASN A 212 -20.37 8.12 -17.39
CA ASN A 212 -19.66 9.36 -17.76
C ASN A 212 -19.26 10.25 -16.57
N THR A 213 -19.09 9.67 -15.38
CA THR A 213 -18.62 10.40 -14.19
C THR A 213 -17.13 10.23 -14.02
N VAL A 214 -16.38 11.33 -14.04
CA VAL A 214 -14.94 11.27 -13.77
C VAL A 214 -14.72 11.03 -12.28
N GLN A 215 -13.93 10.01 -11.95
CA GLN A 215 -13.69 9.64 -10.56
C GLN A 215 -12.75 10.63 -9.88
N LEU A 216 -13.26 11.27 -8.82
CA LEU A 216 -12.53 12.29 -8.08
C LEU A 216 -11.22 11.74 -7.51
N GLU A 217 -11.22 10.50 -7.01
CA GLU A 217 -10.04 9.84 -6.46
C GLU A 217 -8.96 9.60 -7.53
N TYR A 218 -9.36 9.15 -8.72
CA TYR A 218 -8.45 8.97 -9.85
C TYR A 218 -7.86 10.31 -10.31
N GLN A 219 -8.69 11.35 -10.47
CA GLN A 219 -8.21 12.69 -10.83
C GLN A 219 -7.29 13.27 -9.76
N ARG A 220 -7.59 13.03 -8.49
CA ARG A 220 -6.75 13.48 -7.38
C ARG A 220 -5.40 12.75 -7.39
N SER A 221 -5.39 11.45 -7.66
CA SER A 221 -4.16 10.66 -7.83
C SER A 221 -3.32 11.13 -9.01
N LEU A 222 -3.94 11.46 -10.15
CA LEU A 222 -3.26 12.05 -11.30
C LEU A 222 -2.60 13.39 -10.94
N ARG A 223 -3.34 14.30 -10.29
CA ARG A 223 -2.82 15.61 -9.85
C ARG A 223 -1.69 15.45 -8.83
N PHE A 224 -1.79 14.47 -7.94
CA PHE A 224 -0.72 14.17 -6.99
C PHE A 224 0.56 13.74 -7.71
N ILE A 225 0.47 12.86 -8.70
CA ILE A 225 1.62 12.43 -9.52
C ILE A 225 2.25 13.63 -10.25
N ASP A 226 1.44 14.52 -10.83
CA ASP A 226 1.95 15.73 -11.49
C ASP A 226 2.65 16.67 -10.50
N ALA A 227 2.08 16.83 -9.31
CA ALA A 227 2.65 17.65 -8.25
C ALA A 227 4.00 17.09 -7.77
N ILE A 228 4.13 15.76 -7.61
CA ILE A 228 5.37 15.13 -7.15
C ILE A 228 6.46 15.18 -8.23
N LEU A 229 6.11 14.96 -9.50
CA LEU A 229 7.06 15.03 -10.63
C LEU A 229 7.55 16.46 -10.90
N SER A 230 6.68 17.46 -10.71
CA SER A 230 7.05 18.88 -10.87
C SER A 230 7.74 19.48 -9.63
N GLY A 231 7.81 18.74 -8.52
CA GLY A 231 8.36 19.22 -7.25
C GLY A 231 7.50 20.30 -6.56
N LYS A 232 6.25 20.48 -6.97
CA LYS A 232 5.28 21.46 -6.42
C LYS A 232 4.25 20.75 -5.54
N LEU A 233 4.72 20.10 -4.48
CA LEU A 233 3.90 19.25 -3.62
C LEU A 233 3.24 20.05 -2.48
N ILE A 234 2.29 20.92 -2.83
CA ILE A 234 1.46 21.66 -1.87
C ILE A 234 0.08 20.98 -1.79
N GLY A 235 -0.40 20.72 -0.57
CA GLY A 235 -1.64 19.97 -0.31
C GLY A 235 -1.43 18.45 -0.30
N PHE A 236 -2.49 17.69 -0.58
CA PHE A 236 -2.51 16.21 -0.65
C PHE A 236 -2.24 15.51 0.69
N GLU A 237 -2.85 16.02 1.76
CA GLU A 237 -2.79 15.45 3.12
C GLU A 237 -3.33 14.01 3.18
N ASP A 238 -4.18 13.63 2.23
CA ASP A 238 -4.69 12.27 2.06
C ASP A 238 -3.72 11.34 1.29
N TYR A 239 -2.54 11.83 0.88
CA TYR A 239 -1.47 11.06 0.24
C TYR A 239 -0.18 11.02 1.07
N GLU A 240 -0.22 11.32 2.38
CA GLU A 240 0.97 11.23 3.24
C GLU A 240 1.67 9.87 3.15
N PHE A 241 0.88 8.79 3.01
CA PHE A 241 1.43 7.44 2.78
C PHE A 241 2.34 7.35 1.55
N ALA A 242 2.00 8.08 0.48
CA ALA A 242 2.75 8.10 -0.77
C ALA A 242 3.94 9.07 -0.69
N LYS A 243 3.76 10.24 -0.05
CA LYS A 243 4.84 11.21 0.19
C LYS A 243 5.96 10.61 1.03
N ALA A 244 5.62 9.71 1.96
CA ALA A 244 6.58 9.07 2.85
C ALA A 244 7.56 8.13 2.13
N VAL A 245 7.21 7.62 0.93
CA VAL A 245 7.98 6.55 0.27
C VAL A 245 8.39 6.85 -1.16
N ILE A 246 7.76 7.80 -1.84
CA ILE A 246 8.13 8.19 -3.20
C ILE A 246 9.34 9.11 -3.17
N GLU A 247 10.43 8.69 -3.79
CA GLU A 247 11.67 9.47 -3.89
C GLU A 247 11.83 10.06 -5.30
N ILE A 248 11.43 11.33 -5.45
CA ILE A 248 11.78 12.13 -6.64
C ILE A 248 13.09 12.86 -6.34
N THR A 249 14.22 12.30 -6.78
CA THR A 249 15.48 13.02 -6.75
C THR A 249 15.37 14.23 -7.67
N LYS A 250 15.43 15.45 -7.12
CA LYS A 250 15.75 16.64 -7.94
C LYS A 250 17.10 16.36 -8.62
N PRO A 251 17.30 16.69 -9.91
CA PRO A 251 18.64 16.67 -10.49
C PRO A 251 19.54 17.45 -9.54
N GLN A 252 20.53 16.79 -8.96
CA GLN A 252 21.52 17.49 -8.15
C GLN A 252 22.22 18.46 -9.10
N ASP A 253 22.18 19.76 -8.78
CA ASP A 253 23.13 20.72 -9.32
C ASP A 253 24.53 20.17 -9.07
N THR A 254 25.15 19.63 -10.12
CA THR A 254 26.56 19.28 -10.16
C THR A 254 27.37 20.57 -10.19
N ALA A 255 27.32 21.36 -9.12
CA ALA A 255 28.08 22.59 -8.97
C ALA A 255 28.22 22.99 -7.50
N ARG A 256 28.84 22.16 -6.66
CA ARG A 256 29.57 22.66 -5.50
C ARG A 256 31.06 22.47 -5.73
N LYS A 257 31.71 23.56 -6.13
CA LYS A 257 33.18 23.71 -6.16
C LYS A 257 33.76 23.26 -4.81
N PRO A 258 34.91 22.58 -4.79
CA PRO A 258 35.56 22.21 -3.55
C PRO A 258 35.92 23.47 -2.75
N ALA A 259 35.52 23.49 -1.48
CA ALA A 259 35.89 24.53 -0.54
C ALA A 259 37.41 24.52 -0.33
N ARG A 260 38.04 25.70 -0.43
CA ARG A 260 39.47 25.90 -0.13
C ARG A 260 39.75 25.47 1.31
N ILE A 261 40.74 24.60 1.48
CA ILE A 261 41.34 24.26 2.77
C ILE A 261 42.05 25.52 3.28
N ALA A 262 41.57 26.08 4.40
CA ALA A 262 42.32 27.07 5.15
C ALA A 262 43.35 26.33 6.01
N GLN A 263 44.63 26.48 5.67
CA GLN A 263 45.74 26.13 6.55
C GLN A 263 45.74 27.10 7.74
N SER A 264 45.58 26.59 8.96
CA SER A 264 45.88 27.35 10.18
C SER A 264 47.39 27.31 10.42
N VAL A 265 48.04 28.47 10.32
CA VAL A 265 49.43 28.72 10.69
C VAL A 265 49.44 29.61 11.94
N GLY A 266 50.14 29.16 12.99
CA GLY A 266 50.62 29.96 14.13
C GLY A 266 49.56 30.41 15.15
N ALA A 267 49.78 30.42 16.46
CA ALA A 267 50.98 30.26 17.28
C ALA A 267 50.58 29.69 18.65
#